data_AF-A0A2W5SN16-F1
#
_entry.id   AF-A0A2W5SN16-F1
#
_cell.length_a   1.000
_cell.length_b   1.000
_cell.length_c   1.000
_cell.angle_alpha   90.00
_cell.angle_beta   90.00
_cell.angle_gamma   90.00
#
_symmetry.space_group_name_H-M   'P 1'
#
loop_
_entity.id
_entity.type
_entity.pdbx_description
1 polymer ?
#
loop_
_entity_poly.entity_id
_entity_poly.type
_entity_poly.pdbx_seq_one_letter_code
_entity_poly.pdbx_strand_id
1 'polypeptide(L)' 'MDSDLHSLSRRLIELRIEHADLDASIDRLGESRPQDELLLRRLKKRRLALRDEIQKTQQLLVPPEPA' A
#
# COMPACT_ATOMS: atom_id res chain seq x y z
N MET A 1 11.16 23.47 4.07
CA MET A 1 11.62 22.12 3.69
C MET A 1 11.00 21.06 4.59
N ASP A 2 10.84 21.27 5.90
CA ASP A 2 10.22 20.29 6.81
C ASP A 2 8.72 20.04 6.58
N SER A 3 7.98 21.02 6.05
CA SER A 3 6.55 20.89 5.75
C SER A 3 6.26 19.81 4.69
N ASP A 4 7.19 19.59 3.75
CA ASP A 4 7.06 18.56 2.71
C ASP A 4 7.36 17.16 3.26
N LEU A 5 8.28 17.06 4.23
CA LEU A 5 8.58 15.80 4.90
C LEU A 5 7.41 15.35 5.80
N HIS A 6 6.75 16.32 6.45
CA HIS A 6 5.55 16.06 7.25
C HIS A 6 4.37 15.61 6.37
N SER A 7 4.22 16.19 5.17
CA SER A 7 3.17 15.77 4.22
C SER A 7 3.45 14.38 3.64
N LEU A 8 4.71 14.05 3.33
CA LEU A 8 5.12 12.71 2.89
C LEU A 8 4.93 11.66 3.99
N SER A 9 5.26 11.99 5.23
CA SER A 9 5.05 11.11 6.39
C SER A 9 3.56 10.80 6.59
N ARG A 10 2.70 11.83 6.46
CA ARG A 10 1.25 11.64 6.52
C ARG A 10 0.74 10.77 5.38
N ARG A 11 1.21 11.03 4.16
CA ARG A 11 0.86 10.23 2.97
C ARG A 11 1.28 8.77 3.14
N LEU A 12 2.45 8.50 3.73
CA LEU A 12 2.91 7.16 4.03
C LEU A 12 1.98 6.44 5.01
N ILE A 13 1.50 7.12 6.04
CA ILE A 13 0.54 6.56 7.01
C ILE A 13 -0.76 6.19 6.29
N GLU A 14 -1.32 7.10 5.49
CA GLU A 14 -2.54 6.87 4.72
C GLU A 14 -2.41 5.66 3.79
N LEU A 15 -1.31 5.57 3.05
CA LEU A 15 -1.04 4.45 2.14
C LEU A 15 -0.96 3.11 2.90
N ARG A 16 -0.34 3.09 4.09
CA ARG A 16 -0.24 1.88 4.93
C ARG A 16 -1.60 1.45 5.48
N ILE A 17 -2.45 2.39 5.86
CA ILE A 17 -3.83 2.12 6.29
C ILE A 17 -4.61 1.52 5.12
N GLU A 18 -4.60 2.17 3.95
CA GLU A 18 -5.30 1.67 2.76
C GLU A 18 -4.82 0.27 2.35
N HIS A 19 -3.51 0.02 2.41
CA HIS A 19 -2.95 -1.30 2.14
C HIS A 19 -3.47 -2.35 3.13
N ALA A 20 -3.50 -2.05 4.43
CA ALA A 20 -3.98 -2.97 5.47
C ALA A 20 -5.48 -3.29 5.31
N ASP A 21 -6.30 -2.29 5.00
CA ASP A 21 -7.73 -2.47 4.74
C ASP A 21 -7.98 -3.34 3.49
N LEU A 22 -7.15 -3.15 2.46
CA LEU A 22 -7.20 -3.94 1.24
C LEU A 22 -6.78 -5.39 1.49
N ASP A 23 -5.75 -5.62 2.29
CA ASP A 23 -5.33 -6.96 2.73
C ASP A 23 -6.46 -7.69 3.45
N ALA A 24 -7.06 -7.05 4.46
CA ALA A 24 -8.17 -7.64 5.20
C ALA A 24 -9.39 -7.92 4.30
N SER A 25 -9.60 -7.12 3.26
CA SER A 25 -10.67 -7.34 2.28
C SER A 25 -10.38 -8.52 1.34
N ILE A 26 -9.12 -8.70 0.94
CA ILE A 26 -8.66 -9.85 0.15
C ILE A 26 -8.82 -11.15 0.95
N ASP A 27 -8.47 -11.14 2.23
CA ASP A 27 -8.56 -12.33 3.10
C ASP A 27 -10.02 -12.78 3.25
N ARG A 28 -10.93 -11.85 3.61
CA ARG A 28 -12.38 -12.14 3.70
C ARG A 28 -12.97 -12.67 2.38
N LEU A 29 -12.55 -12.11 1.25
CA LEU A 29 -13.02 -12.55 -0.06
C LEU A 29 -12.44 -13.91 -0.46
N GLY A 30 -11.23 -14.24 -0.02
CA GLY A 30 -10.60 -15.54 -0.26
C GLY A 30 -11.26 -16.68 0.51
N GLU A 31 -11.84 -16.40 1.69
CA GLU A 31 -12.58 -17.36 2.50
C GLU A 31 -13.99 -17.65 1.95
N SER A 32 -14.59 -16.66 1.29
CA SER A 32 -15.87 -16.83 0.60
C SER A 32 -15.64 -17.53 -0.74
N ARG A 33 -16.40 -18.60 -1.03
CA ARG A 33 -16.28 -19.46 -2.23
C ARG A 33 -15.79 -18.70 -3.49
N PRO A 34 -14.92 -19.30 -4.33
CA PRO A 34 -14.15 -18.63 -5.39
C PRO A 34 -14.97 -18.20 -6.63
N GLN A 35 -16.17 -17.64 -6.45
CA GLN A 35 -16.99 -17.16 -7.56
C GLN A 35 -16.42 -15.88 -8.20
N ASP A 36 -15.61 -15.12 -7.46
CA ASP A 36 -15.10 -13.81 -7.89
C ASP A 36 -13.57 -13.76 -8.04
N GLU A 37 -12.99 -14.76 -8.72
CA GLU A 37 -11.54 -14.78 -9.01
C GLU A 37 -11.05 -13.50 -9.70
N LEU A 38 -11.85 -12.92 -10.59
CA LEU A 38 -11.50 -11.68 -11.30
C LEU A 38 -11.38 -10.50 -10.33
N LEU A 39 -12.30 -10.39 -9.37
CA LEU A 39 -12.25 -9.36 -8.33
C LEU A 39 -11.01 -9.57 -7.45
N LEU A 40 -10.77 -10.81 -7.01
CA LEU A 40 -9.61 -11.15 -6.19
C LEU A 40 -8.29 -10.80 -6.89
N ARG A 41 -8.18 -11.08 -8.20
CA ARG A 41 -7.02 -10.69 -9.02
C ARG A 41 -6.85 -9.17 -9.10
N ARG A 42 -7.94 -8.41 -9.27
CA ARG A 42 -7.91 -6.93 -9.29
C ARG A 42 -7.47 -6.35 -7.94
N LEU A 43 -8.00 -6.87 -6.83
CA LEU A 43 -7.64 -6.44 -5.49
C LEU A 43 -6.16 -6.73 -5.19
N LYS A 44 -5.67 -7.93 -5.52
CA LYS A 44 -4.25 -8.28 -5.37
C LYS A 44 -3.33 -7.36 -6.20
N LYS A 45 -3.74 -6.99 -7.42
CA LYS A 45 -3.00 -6.01 -8.25
C LYS A 45 -2.97 -4.63 -7.61
N ARG A 46 -4.11 -4.15 -7.08
CA ARG A 46 -4.17 -2.87 -6.35
C ARG A 46 -3.29 -2.89 -5.10
N ARG A 47 -3.27 -4.00 -4.35
CA ARG A 47 -2.40 -4.17 -3.19
C ARG A 47 -0.92 -4.06 -3.57
N LEU A 48 -0.51 -4.70 -4.67
CA LEU A 48 0.85 -4.59 -5.16
C LEU A 48 1.21 -3.13 -5.48
N ALA A 49 0.33 -2.42 -6.19
CA ALA A 49 0.56 -0.99 -6.50
C ALA A 49 0.68 -0.13 -5.23
N LEU A 50 -0.17 -0.34 -4.22
CA LEU A 50 -0.08 0.35 -2.93
C LEU A 50 1.25 0.05 -2.22
N ARG A 51 1.70 -1.21 -2.24
CA ARG A 51 3.00 -1.58 -1.68
C ARG A 51 4.16 -0.87 -2.37
N ASP A 52 4.12 -0.80 -3.70
CA ASP A 52 5.14 -0.13 -4.49
C ASP A 52 5.15 1.40 -4.22
N GLU A 53 3.97 2.01 -4.08
CA GLU A 53 3.83 3.42 -3.65
C GLU A 53 4.37 3.66 -2.25
N ILE A 54 4.06 2.78 -1.28
CA ILE A 54 4.60 2.84 0.09
C ILE A 54 6.13 2.83 0.04
N GLN A 55 6.72 1.90 -0.71
CA GLN A 55 8.17 1.78 -0.81
C GLN A 55 8.78 3.03 -1.44
N LYS A 56 8.19 3.57 -2.51
CA LYS A 56 8.63 4.82 -3.13
C LYS A 56 8.56 6.00 -2.16
N THR A 57 7.45 6.16 -1.43
CA THR A 57 7.30 7.23 -0.44
C THR A 57 8.28 7.07 0.73
N GLN A 58 8.55 5.84 1.18
CA GLN A 58 9.56 5.56 2.20
C GLN A 58 10.97 5.95 1.74
N GLN A 59 11.33 5.65 0.49
CA GLN A 59 12.62 6.04 -0.10
C GLN A 59 12.79 7.56 -0.24
N LEU A 60 11.69 8.30 -0.42
CA LEU A 60 11.74 9.76 -0.43
C LEU A 60 11.90 10.36 0.99
N LEU A 61 11.41 9.65 2.01
CA LEU A 61 11.54 10.05 3.42
C LEU A 61 12.91 9.69 4.01
N VAL A 62 13.49 8.58 3.60
CA VAL A 62 14.82 8.11 4.02
C VAL A 62 15.77 8.24 2.82
N PRO A 63 16.54 9.35 2.71
CA PRO A 63 17.52 9.46 1.64
C PRO A 63 18.52 8.30 1.78
N PRO A 64 18.90 7.64 0.67
CA PRO A 64 19.84 6.53 0.73
C PRO A 64 21.17 7.01 1.32
N GLU A 65 21.70 6.29 2.31
CA GLU A 65 23.11 6.41 2.68
C GLU A 65 23.95 6.09 1.43
N PRO A 66 24.93 6.95 1.06
CA PRO A 66 25.85 6.61 0.00
C PRO A 66 26.69 5.41 0.46
N ALA A 67 26.52 4.27 -0.23
CA ALA A 67 27.38 3.10 -0.09
C ALA A 67 28.78 3.37 -0.66
#